data_AF-A0A920QQ13-F1
#
_entry.id   AF-A0A920QQ13-F1
#
_cell.length_a   1.000
_cell.length_b   1.000
_cell.length_c   1.000
_cell.angle_alpha   90.00
_cell.angle_beta   90.00
_cell.angle_gamma   90.00
#
_symmetry.space_group_name_H-M   'P 1'
#
loop_
_entity.id
_entity.type
_entity.pdbx_description
1 polymer ?
#
loop_
_entity_poly.entity_id
_entity_poly.type
_entity_poly.pdbx_seq_one_letter_code
_entity_poly.pdbx_strand_id
1 'polypeptide(L)'
;MDRSNKFSDDMQSAARNALFNLVEELSRVIKEMAAACDPFPSFFGMNSIQAIELEPVDGSGSIGCVVVCPDGVLRTLDLIGIAGGAGISDVEQVEQFEEVEFLPEEYLPYAIQAVDLLYSELQKRGK
;
A
#
# COMPACT_ATOMS: atom_id res chain seq x y z
N MET A 1 20.67 -29.02 26.89
CA MET A 1 19.97 -28.03 26.05
C MET A 1 18.49 -28.33 26.12
N ASP A 2 17.73 -27.36 26.58
CA ASP A 2 16.44 -27.51 27.24
C ASP A 2 15.28 -27.67 26.23
N ARG A 3 14.47 -28.71 26.37
CA ARG A 3 13.36 -29.03 25.44
C ARG A 3 12.30 -27.93 25.43
N SER A 4 12.16 -27.19 26.53
CA SER A 4 11.24 -26.06 26.66
C SER A 4 11.62 -24.89 25.74
N ASN A 5 12.92 -24.66 25.52
CA ASN A 5 13.39 -23.59 24.64
C ASN A 5 13.09 -23.91 23.17
N LYS A 6 13.29 -25.18 22.77
CA LYS A 6 13.01 -25.65 21.41
C LYS A 6 11.52 -25.52 21.03
N PHE A 7 10.61 -25.87 21.94
CA PHE A 7 9.17 -25.76 21.68
C PHE A 7 8.72 -24.30 21.46
N SER A 8 9.27 -23.36 22.24
CA SER A 8 9.01 -21.93 22.07
C SER A 8 9.52 -21.41 20.73
N ASP A 9 10.74 -21.79 20.35
CA ASP A 9 11.36 -21.39 19.08
C ASP A 9 10.57 -21.94 17.87
N ASP A 10 10.13 -23.20 17.94
CA ASP A 10 9.32 -23.85 16.91
C ASP A 10 7.96 -23.13 16.72
N MET A 11 7.31 -22.71 17.82
CA MET A 11 6.03 -21.98 17.76
C MET A 11 6.19 -20.56 17.21
N GLN A 12 7.26 -19.86 17.59
CA GLN A 12 7.54 -18.54 17.05
C GLN A 12 7.82 -18.59 15.54
N SER A 13 8.57 -19.59 15.08
CA SER A 13 8.81 -19.84 13.65
C SER A 13 7.52 -20.14 12.89
N ALA A 14 6.67 -21.01 13.44
CA ALA A 14 5.37 -21.34 12.84
C ALA A 14 4.46 -20.10 12.71
N ALA A 15 4.38 -19.28 13.75
CA ALA A 15 3.61 -18.03 13.72
C ALA A 15 4.13 -17.06 12.66
N ARG A 16 5.46 -16.91 12.55
CA ARG A 16 6.09 -16.04 11.55
C ARG A 16 5.82 -16.51 10.12
N ASN A 17 5.91 -17.81 9.87
CA ASN A 17 5.61 -18.38 8.55
C ASN A 17 4.13 -18.18 8.18
N ALA A 18 3.21 -18.35 9.12
CA ALA A 18 1.79 -18.10 8.89
C ALA A 18 1.53 -16.62 8.53
N LEU A 19 2.20 -15.69 9.20
CA LEU A 19 2.12 -14.27 8.92
C LEU A 19 2.66 -13.91 7.53
N PHE A 20 3.82 -14.48 7.13
CA PHE A 20 4.37 -14.28 5.79
C PHE A 20 3.43 -14.78 4.69
N ASN A 21 2.89 -16.00 4.84
CA ASN A 21 1.96 -16.57 3.86
C ASN A 21 0.68 -15.70 3.72
N LEU A 22 0.19 -15.15 4.83
CA LEU A 22 -0.96 -14.24 4.80
C LEU A 22 -0.64 -12.95 4.03
N VAL A 23 0.53 -12.35 4.25
CA VAL A 23 0.97 -11.15 3.54
C VAL A 23 1.10 -11.42 2.05
N GLU A 24 1.70 -12.55 1.64
CA GLU A 24 1.82 -12.92 0.24
C GLU A 24 0.46 -13.11 -0.44
N GLU A 25 -0.47 -13.80 0.21
CA GLU A 25 -1.81 -14.02 -0.34
C GLU A 25 -2.62 -12.72 -0.42
N LEU A 26 -2.56 -11.86 0.59
CA LEU A 26 -3.22 -10.54 0.53
C LEU A 26 -2.62 -9.67 -0.58
N SER A 27 -1.30 -9.66 -0.72
CA SER A 27 -0.62 -8.94 -1.81
C SER A 27 -1.12 -9.42 -3.18
N ARG A 28 -1.23 -10.73 -3.38
CA ARG A 28 -1.77 -11.32 -4.62
C ARG A 28 -3.20 -10.87 -4.87
N VAL A 29 -4.08 -10.96 -3.88
CA VAL A 29 -5.50 -10.58 -4.00
C VAL A 29 -5.64 -9.09 -4.32
N ILE A 30 -4.90 -8.22 -3.64
CA ILE A 30 -4.90 -6.77 -3.88
C ILE A 30 -4.50 -6.47 -5.33
N LYS A 31 -3.47 -7.13 -5.86
CA LYS A 31 -3.03 -6.98 -7.26
C LYS A 31 -4.12 -7.38 -8.25
N GLU A 32 -4.82 -8.49 -8.00
CA GLU A 32 -5.93 -8.95 -8.84
C GLU A 32 -7.11 -7.96 -8.81
N MET A 33 -7.46 -7.45 -7.62
CA MET A 33 -8.53 -6.46 -7.46
C MET A 33 -8.17 -5.12 -8.12
N ALA A 34 -6.93 -4.65 -7.95
CA ALA A 34 -6.45 -3.42 -8.55
C ALA A 34 -6.47 -3.50 -10.09
N ALA A 35 -6.02 -4.62 -10.66
CA ALA A 35 -6.08 -4.85 -12.10
C ALA A 35 -7.52 -4.89 -12.65
N ALA A 36 -8.50 -5.27 -11.83
CA ALA A 36 -9.91 -5.24 -12.21
C ALA A 36 -10.54 -3.83 -12.14
N CYS A 37 -9.91 -2.89 -11.45
CA CYS A 37 -10.28 -1.47 -11.41
C CYS A 37 -9.71 -0.71 -12.61
N ASP A 38 -10.22 -0.97 -13.82
CA ASP A 38 -9.83 -0.26 -15.05
C ASP A 38 -10.99 0.64 -15.58
N PRO A 39 -10.78 1.97 -15.74
CA PRO A 39 -9.59 2.74 -15.38
C PRO A 39 -9.41 2.83 -13.85
N PHE A 40 -8.17 2.92 -13.39
CA PHE A 40 -7.89 2.99 -11.95
C PHE A 40 -8.32 4.33 -11.35
N PRO A 41 -8.85 4.37 -10.11
CA PRO A 41 -9.31 5.60 -9.49
C PRO A 41 -8.22 6.68 -9.39
N SER A 42 -8.65 7.93 -9.53
CA SER A 42 -7.80 9.10 -9.35
C SER A 42 -7.59 9.42 -7.87
N PHE A 43 -6.37 9.81 -7.50
CA PHE A 43 -6.06 10.29 -6.15
C PHE A 43 -6.75 11.64 -5.91
N PHE A 44 -7.69 11.71 -4.95
CA PHE A 44 -8.46 12.93 -4.63
C PHE A 44 -9.04 13.70 -5.85
N GLY A 45 -9.42 12.99 -6.91
CA GLY A 45 -9.95 13.64 -8.12
C GLY A 45 -8.89 14.34 -8.99
N MET A 46 -7.60 14.14 -8.71
CA MET A 46 -6.52 14.57 -9.58
C MET A 46 -6.46 13.70 -10.83
N ASN A 47 -6.68 14.29 -12.01
CA ASN A 47 -6.66 13.54 -13.26
C ASN A 47 -5.27 12.99 -13.62
N SER A 48 -4.19 13.54 -13.06
CA SER A 48 -2.81 13.11 -13.34
C SER A 48 -2.38 11.88 -12.52
N ILE A 49 -2.95 11.70 -11.32
CA ILE A 49 -2.55 10.65 -10.38
C ILE A 49 -3.61 9.56 -10.34
N GLN A 50 -3.21 8.33 -10.66
CA GLN A 50 -4.04 7.15 -10.42
C GLN A 50 -3.54 6.42 -9.17
N ALA A 51 -4.20 6.67 -8.04
CA ALA A 51 -3.92 6.00 -6.78
C ALA A 51 -5.12 6.12 -5.83
N ILE A 52 -5.27 5.17 -4.91
CA ILE A 52 -6.25 5.24 -3.82
C ILE A 52 -5.48 5.50 -2.52
N GLU A 53 -5.79 6.58 -1.81
CA GLU A 53 -5.19 6.85 -0.50
C GLU A 53 -5.68 5.84 0.55
N LEU A 54 -4.75 5.42 1.41
CA LEU A 54 -5.04 4.64 2.60
C LEU A 54 -4.91 5.53 3.84
N GLU A 55 -5.83 5.37 4.78
CA GLU A 55 -5.80 6.15 6.02
C GLU A 55 -4.58 5.77 6.86
N PRO A 56 -3.93 6.74 7.52
CA PRO A 56 -2.84 6.47 8.43
C PRO A 56 -3.26 5.47 9.52
N VAL A 57 -2.38 4.53 9.82
CA VAL A 57 -2.63 3.52 10.85
C VAL A 57 -2.04 4.00 12.17
N ASP A 58 -2.80 3.91 13.26
CA ASP A 58 -2.34 4.32 14.58
C ASP A 58 -1.02 3.64 14.96
N GLY A 59 -0.01 4.43 15.31
CA GLY A 59 1.32 3.94 15.68
C GLY A 59 2.27 3.69 14.51
N SER A 60 1.85 3.86 13.25
CA SER A 60 2.69 3.65 12.06
C SER A 60 3.60 4.85 11.74
N GLY A 61 4.27 5.41 12.75
CA GLY A 61 5.01 6.67 12.66
C GLY A 61 5.80 6.86 11.34
N SER A 62 5.71 8.06 10.78
CA SER A 62 6.49 8.58 9.63
C SER A 62 6.45 7.84 8.28
N ILE A 63 5.63 6.79 8.08
CA ILE A 63 5.59 6.11 6.77
C ILE A 63 5.16 7.06 5.64
N GLY A 64 4.34 8.08 5.92
CA GLY A 64 3.90 9.05 4.93
C GLY A 64 2.53 8.72 4.35
N CYS A 65 2.17 9.33 3.21
CA CYS A 65 0.90 9.08 2.54
C CYS A 65 0.98 7.74 1.80
N VAL A 66 0.41 6.68 2.36
CA VAL A 66 0.39 5.36 1.72
C VAL A 66 -0.78 5.29 0.75
N VAL A 67 -0.52 4.78 -0.44
CA VAL A 67 -1.51 4.65 -1.50
C VAL A 67 -1.44 3.27 -2.16
N VAL A 68 -2.57 2.83 -2.70
CA VAL A 68 -2.63 1.67 -3.61
C VAL A 68 -2.48 2.17 -5.04
N CYS A 69 -1.46 1.67 -5.75
CA CYS A 69 -1.22 1.99 -7.15
C CYS A 69 -2.01 1.06 -8.10
N PRO A 70 -2.08 1.37 -9.42
CA PRO A 70 -2.82 0.56 -10.39
C PRO A 70 -2.33 -0.89 -10.54
N ASP A 71 -1.06 -1.13 -10.20
CA ASP A 71 -0.46 -2.46 -10.16
C ASP A 71 -0.74 -3.21 -8.85
N GLY A 72 -1.51 -2.62 -7.93
CA GLY A 72 -1.84 -3.14 -6.61
C GLY A 72 -0.69 -3.13 -5.61
N VAL A 73 0.43 -2.50 -5.93
CA VAL A 73 1.54 -2.32 -4.98
C VAL A 73 1.24 -1.11 -4.09
N LEU A 74 1.50 -1.26 -2.79
CA LEU A 74 1.39 -0.17 -1.82
C LEU A 74 2.68 0.66 -1.87
N ARG A 75 2.52 1.96 -2.05
CA ARG A 75 3.63 2.91 -2.15
C ARG A 75 3.35 4.12 -1.29
N THR A 76 4.39 4.86 -0.92
CA THR A 76 4.22 6.23 -0.47
C THR A 76 4.09 7.15 -1.67
N LEU A 77 3.25 8.17 -1.54
CA LEU A 77 3.12 9.24 -2.51
C LEU A 77 3.63 10.54 -1.90
N ASP A 78 4.67 11.09 -2.51
CA ASP A 78 5.15 12.44 -2.24
C ASP A 78 4.88 13.34 -3.44
N LEU A 79 4.35 14.54 -3.16
CA LEU A 79 4.16 15.59 -4.16
C LEU A 79 5.24 16.65 -3.97
N ILE A 80 6.21 16.68 -4.89
CA ILE A 80 7.35 17.57 -4.82
C ILE A 80 7.17 18.71 -5.82
N GLY A 81 7.26 19.95 -5.33
CA GLY A 81 7.31 21.13 -6.18
C GLY A 81 8.73 21.34 -6.71
N ILE A 82 8.90 21.34 -8.03
CA ILE A 82 10.15 21.68 -8.69
C ILE A 82 10.03 23.11 -9.24
N ALA A 83 11.00 23.96 -8.93
CA ALA A 83 11.05 25.31 -9.46
C ALA A 83 11.27 25.25 -10.99
N GLY A 84 10.37 25.89 -11.75
CA GLY A 84 10.54 26.04 -13.20
C GLY A 84 11.86 26.73 -13.55
N GLY A 85 12.44 26.34 -14.70
CA GLY A 85 13.68 26.94 -15.20
C GLY A 85 13.57 28.46 -15.35
N ALA A 86 14.71 29.17 -15.23
CA ALA A 86 14.77 30.64 -15.21
C ALA A 86 13.96 31.29 -16.35
N GLY A 87 12.82 31.88 -16.02
CA GLY A 87 11.90 32.54 -16.96
C GLY A 87 10.49 31.93 -17.01
N ILE A 88 10.25 30.81 -16.34
CA ILE A 88 8.92 30.16 -16.25
C ILE A 88 8.46 30.29 -14.79
N SER A 89 7.33 30.96 -14.57
CA SER A 89 6.78 31.21 -13.21
C SER A 89 6.04 30.01 -12.61
N ASP A 90 5.98 28.90 -13.32
CA ASP A 90 5.16 27.76 -12.94
C ASP A 90 6.00 26.76 -12.15
N VAL A 91 5.53 26.43 -10.95
CA VAL A 91 6.03 25.32 -10.16
C VAL A 91 5.45 24.05 -10.77
N GLU A 92 6.29 23.20 -11.34
CA GLU A 92 5.87 21.87 -11.77
C GLU A 92 5.73 20.99 -10.53
N GLN A 93 4.56 20.39 -10.32
CA GLN A 93 4.39 19.34 -9.31
C GLN A 93 4.75 18.01 -9.93
N VAL A 94 5.70 17.31 -9.29
CA VAL A 94 6.13 15.98 -9.68
C VAL A 94 5.66 14.99 -8.61
N GLU A 95 5.07 13.91 -9.09
CA GLU A 95 4.58 12.80 -8.29
C GLU A 95 5.71 11.79 -8.13
N GLN A 96 6.06 11.46 -6.89
CA GLN A 96 7.05 10.45 -6.57
C GLN A 96 6.39 9.32 -5.80
N PHE A 97 6.42 8.12 -6.38
CA PHE A 97 5.98 6.91 -5.72
C PHE A 97 7.17 6.10 -5.25
N GLU A 98 7.24 5.80 -3.96
CA GLU A 98 8.28 4.94 -3.41
C GLU A 98 7.65 3.67 -2.84
N GLU A 99 8.19 2.51 -3.19
CA GLU A 99 7.73 1.25 -2.60
C GLU A 99 8.12 1.22 -1.13
N VAL A 100 7.15 0.90 -0.27
CA VAL A 100 7.37 0.86 1.18
C VAL A 100 7.80 -0.54 1.56
N GLU A 101 8.97 -0.66 2.17
CA GLU A 101 9.38 -1.89 2.85
C GLU A 101 8.68 -1.99 4.21
N PHE A 102 7.51 -2.62 4.22
CA PHE A 102 6.76 -2.87 5.45
C PHE A 102 7.35 -4.06 6.22
N LEU A 103 7.41 -3.95 7.54
CA LEU A 103 7.33 -5.14 8.38
C LEU A 103 5.95 -5.79 8.20
N PRO A 104 5.81 -7.13 8.30
CA PRO A 104 4.52 -7.79 8.11
C PRO A 104 3.38 -7.22 8.98
N GLU A 105 3.69 -6.86 10.22
CA GLU A 105 2.77 -6.22 11.16
C GLU A 105 2.34 -4.79 10.75
N GLU A 106 3.16 -4.08 10.00
CA GLU A 106 2.85 -2.75 9.46
C GLU A 106 2.04 -2.86 8.16
N TYR A 107 2.30 -3.89 7.36
CA TYR A 107 1.59 -4.14 6.10
C TYR A 107 0.11 -4.46 6.31
N LEU A 108 -0.21 -5.32 7.27
CA LEU A 108 -1.55 -5.90 7.41
C LEU A 108 -2.67 -4.85 7.55
N PRO A 109 -2.56 -3.82 8.41
CA PRO A 109 -3.60 -2.81 8.52
C PRO A 109 -3.84 -2.06 7.21
N TYR A 110 -2.78 -1.72 6.46
CA TYR A 110 -2.91 -1.08 5.15
C TYR A 110 -3.51 -2.01 4.11
N ALA A 111 -3.12 -3.29 4.11
CA ALA A 111 -3.66 -4.29 3.19
C ALA A 111 -5.17 -4.52 3.39
N ILE A 112 -5.64 -4.52 4.64
CA ILE A 112 -7.07 -4.63 4.95
C ILE A 112 -7.82 -3.43 4.38
N GLN A 113 -7.33 -2.21 4.62
CA GLN A 113 -7.93 -1.00 4.05
C GLN A 113 -7.94 -1.02 2.52
N ALA A 114 -6.85 -1.45 1.89
CA ALA A 114 -6.73 -1.57 0.44
C ALA A 114 -7.80 -2.52 -0.13
N VAL A 115 -8.01 -3.67 0.50
CA VAL A 115 -9.06 -4.63 0.11
C VAL A 115 -10.44 -3.98 0.22
N ASP A 116 -10.76 -3.31 1.33
CA ASP A 116 -12.07 -2.69 1.53
C ASP A 116 -12.37 -1.60 0.49
N LEU A 117 -11.38 -0.76 0.19
CA LEU A 117 -11.50 0.33 -0.77
C LEU A 117 -11.59 -0.17 -2.20
N LEU A 118 -10.75 -1.14 -2.59
CA LEU A 118 -10.80 -1.77 -3.90
C LEU A 118 -12.11 -2.53 -4.10
N TYR A 119 -12.58 -3.25 -3.08
CA TYR A 119 -13.86 -3.95 -3.14
C TYR A 119 -15.01 -2.99 -3.34
N SER A 120 -15.03 -1.89 -2.57
CA SER A 120 -16.03 -0.82 -2.72
C SER A 120 -16.01 -0.23 -4.13
N GLU A 121 -14.83 -0.08 -4.73
CA GLU A 121 -14.69 0.41 -6.10
C GLU A 121 -15.19 -0.58 -7.16
N LEU A 122 -14.91 -1.87 -6.99
CA LEU A 122 -15.43 -2.93 -7.86
C LEU A 122 -16.96 -3.01 -7.78
N GLN A 123 -17.53 -2.89 -6.58
CA GLN A 123 -18.98 -2.88 -6.38
C GLN A 123 -19.66 -1.72 -7.11
N LYS A 124 -19.09 -0.51 -7.05
CA LYS A 124 -19.62 0.66 -7.82
C LYS A 124 -19.67 0.39 -9.32
N ARG A 125 -18.80 -0.49 -9.82
CA ARG A 125 -18.69 -0.89 -11.23
C ARG A 125 -19.53 -2.12 -11.58
N GLY A 126 -20.21 -2.73 -10.62
CA GLY A 126 -20.98 -3.96 -10.80
C GLY A 126 -20.12 -5.20 -11.05
N LYS A 127 -18.88 -5.21 -10.53
CA LYS A 127 -17.96 -6.35 -10.57
C LYS A 127 -17.91 -7.09 -9.24
#